data_AF-A0A183I386-F1
#
_entry.id   AF-A0A183I386-F1
#
_cell.length_a   1.000
_cell.length_b   1.000
_cell.length_c   1.000
_cell.angle_alpha   90.00
_cell.angle_beta   90.00
_cell.angle_gamma   90.00
#
_symmetry.space_group_name_H-M   'P 1'
#
loop_
_entity.id
_entity.type
_entity.pdbx_description
1 polymer ?
#
loop_
_entity_poly.entity_id
_entity_poly.type
_entity_poly.pdbx_seq_one_letter_code
_entity_poly.pdbx_strand_id
1 'polypeptide(L)'
;MESITYRIGYLSEVGASLIDQKLKLNIVPQTNVVALAAPTFNYGRIDRAKSRTKQRIRTRYPEIGKRFHRIGLPPKVFLRC
;
A
#
# COMPACT_ATOMS: atom_id res chain seq x y z
N MET A 1 -2.67 26.08 -15.67
CA MET A 1 -3.64 25.49 -14.73
C MET A 1 -3.76 23.99 -15.03
N GLU A 2 -2.64 23.26 -14.99
CA GLU A 2 -2.57 21.81 -15.27
C GLU A 2 -1.45 21.22 -14.43
N SER A 3 -1.73 20.82 -13.19
CA SER A 3 -0.73 20.10 -12.36
C SER A 3 -1.34 19.19 -11.30
N ILE A 4 -2.67 19.16 -11.13
CA ILE A 4 -3.31 18.49 -9.99
C ILE A 4 -3.60 17.01 -10.29
N THR A 5 -3.68 16.59 -11.55
CA THR A 5 -4.24 15.29 -11.96
C THR A 5 -3.30 14.08 -11.89
N TYR A 6 -1.98 14.24 -11.81
CA TYR A 6 -1.03 13.13 -12.05
C TYR A 6 -1.03 12.00 -10.98
N ARG A 7 -1.72 12.18 -9.84
CA ARG A 7 -1.75 11.16 -8.77
C ARG A 7 -3.16 10.80 -8.27
N ILE A 8 -4.24 11.17 -8.99
CA ILE A 8 -5.63 10.99 -8.52
C ILE A 8 -6.31 9.75 -9.12
N GLY A 9 -5.68 9.03 -10.07
CA GLY A 9 -6.31 7.89 -10.77
C GLY A 9 -6.99 6.88 -9.85
N TYR A 10 -6.35 6.52 -8.74
CA TYR A 10 -6.94 5.60 -7.75
C TYR A 10 -8.14 6.19 -6.98
N LEU A 11 -8.15 7.50 -6.74
CA LEU A 11 -9.30 8.17 -6.12
C LEU A 11 -10.47 8.24 -7.11
N SER A 12 -10.19 8.36 -8.40
CA SER A 12 -11.21 8.34 -9.44
C SER A 12 -11.93 6.99 -9.52
N GLU A 13 -11.19 5.89 -9.47
CA GLU A 13 -11.75 4.54 -9.48
C GLU A 13 -12.62 4.24 -8.25
N VAL A 14 -12.16 4.66 -7.06
CA VAL A 14 -12.93 4.50 -5.81
C VAL A 14 -14.15 5.41 -5.81
N GLY A 15 -14.03 6.62 -6.37
CA GLY A 15 -15.15 7.54 -6.54
C GLY A 15 -16.27 6.94 -7.40
N ALA A 16 -15.90 6.24 -8.49
CA ALA A 16 -16.87 5.56 -9.35
C ALA A 16 -17.62 4.44 -8.60
N SER A 17 -16.91 3.58 -7.86
CA SER A 17 -17.54 2.54 -7.02
C SER A 17 -18.41 3.15 -5.92
N LEU A 18 -18.00 4.26 -5.31
CA LEU A 18 -18.76 4.93 -4.25
C LEU A 18 -20.09 5.51 -4.79
N ILE A 19 -20.07 6.11 -5.98
CA ILE A 19 -21.28 6.66 -6.61
C ILE A 19 -22.21 5.54 -7.05
N ASP A 20 -21.66 4.45 -7.62
CA ASP A 20 -22.43 3.25 -8.00
C ASP A 20 -23.16 2.64 -6.80
N GLN A 21 -22.48 2.50 -5.66
CA GLN A 21 -23.08 2.03 -4.40
C GLN A 21 -24.17 2.97 -3.87
N LYS A 22 -23.96 4.29 -3.97
CA LYS A 22 -24.97 5.29 -3.54
C LYS A 22 -26.21 5.28 -4.42
N LEU A 23 -26.06 5.03 -5.71
CA LEU A 23 -27.15 4.99 -6.69
C LEU A 23 -27.72 3.57 -6.91
N LYS A 24 -27.14 2.54 -6.26
CA LYS A 24 -27.52 1.12 -6.36
C LYS A 24 -27.55 0.59 -7.81
N LEU A 25 -26.60 1.05 -8.63
CA LEU A 25 -26.53 0.71 -10.05
C LEU A 25 -25.91 -0.68 -10.29
N ASN A 26 -25.01 -1.14 -9.41
CA ASN A 26 -24.33 -2.45 -9.47
C ASN A 26 -23.60 -2.71 -10.80
N ILE A 27 -23.12 -1.66 -11.47
CA ILE A 27 -22.42 -1.75 -12.76
C ILE A 27 -20.91 -1.85 -12.52
N VAL A 28 -20.41 -1.09 -11.55
CA VAL A 28 -18.98 -1.02 -11.23
C VAL A 28 -18.63 -2.10 -10.19
N PRO A 29 -17.60 -2.93 -10.40
CA PRO A 29 -17.12 -3.84 -9.37
C PRO A 29 -16.64 -3.06 -8.14
N GLN A 30 -16.81 -3.63 -6.94
CA GLN A 30 -16.52 -2.91 -5.70
C GLN A 30 -15.03 -2.58 -5.56
N THR A 31 -14.68 -1.31 -5.70
CA THR A 31 -13.29 -0.84 -5.58
C THR A 31 -13.06 -0.11 -4.25
N ASN A 32 -12.05 -0.53 -3.51
CA ASN A 32 -11.67 0.07 -2.23
C ASN A 32 -10.17 0.40 -2.18
N VAL A 33 -9.83 1.47 -1.46
CA VAL A 33 -8.44 1.82 -1.17
C VAL A 33 -7.90 0.93 -0.06
N VAL A 34 -6.87 0.14 -0.35
CA VAL A 34 -6.25 -0.78 0.61
C VAL A 34 -4.73 -0.56 0.64
N ALA A 35 -4.12 -0.64 1.82
CA ALA A 35 -2.68 -0.58 1.99
C ALA A 35 -2.09 -2.00 2.03
N LEU A 36 -1.31 -2.37 1.01
CA LEU A 36 -0.71 -3.71 0.88
C LEU A 36 0.82 -3.62 0.88
N ALA A 37 1.48 -4.59 1.50
CA ALA A 37 2.93 -4.74 1.44
C ALA A 37 3.27 -6.13 0.87
N ALA A 38 3.91 -6.19 -0.29
CA ALA A 38 4.30 -7.44 -0.94
C ALA A 38 5.70 -7.31 -1.57
N PRO A 39 6.57 -8.32 -1.50
CA PRO A 39 7.95 -8.24 -2.01
C PRO A 39 8.04 -8.03 -3.53
N THR A 40 6.99 -8.40 -4.27
CA THR A 40 6.85 -8.21 -5.71
C THR A 40 6.67 -6.75 -6.10
N PHE A 41 6.25 -5.88 -5.17
CA PHE A 41 6.05 -4.47 -5.48
C PHE A 41 7.37 -3.73 -5.73
N ASN A 42 7.28 -2.68 -6.55
CA ASN A 42 8.40 -1.82 -6.84
C ASN A 42 8.70 -0.91 -5.62
N TYR A 43 9.85 -1.16 -4.99
CA TYR A 43 10.36 -0.43 -3.84
C TYR A 43 11.77 0.08 -4.15
N GLY A 44 12.12 1.22 -3.54
CA GLY A 44 13.48 1.74 -3.61
C GLY A 44 14.50 0.76 -3.02
N ARG A 45 15.73 0.81 -3.52
CA ARG A 45 16.85 -0.03 -3.06
C ARG A 45 17.09 0.12 -1.55
N ILE A 46 16.92 1.33 -1.03
CA ILE A 46 17.06 1.66 0.39
C ILE A 46 15.99 0.96 1.24
N ASP A 47 14.73 0.96 0.82
CA ASP A 47 13.63 0.33 1.58
C ASP A 47 13.76 -1.19 1.60
N ARG A 48 14.24 -1.78 0.49
CA ARG A 48 14.59 -3.20 0.42
C ARG A 48 15.78 -3.54 1.32
N ALA A 49 16.81 -2.71 1.37
CA ALA A 49 17.94 -2.91 2.26
C ALA A 49 17.52 -2.80 3.73
N LYS A 50 16.74 -1.76 4.09
CA LYS A 50 16.22 -1.55 5.44
C LYS A 50 15.37 -2.72 5.93
N SER A 51 14.45 -3.21 5.10
CA SER A 51 13.60 -4.36 5.46
C SER A 51 14.40 -5.63 5.69
N ARG A 52 15.38 -5.93 4.81
CA ARG A 52 16.30 -7.07 4.97
C ARG A 52 17.16 -6.96 6.23
N THR A 53 17.74 -5.79 6.50
CA THR A 53 18.56 -5.57 7.69
C THR A 53 17.74 -5.73 8.96
N LYS A 54 16.53 -5.17 9.02
CA LYS A 54 15.63 -5.35 10.17
C LYS A 54 15.23 -6.82 10.39
N GLN A 55 14.97 -7.56 9.31
CA GLN A 55 14.71 -8.99 9.39
C GLN A 55 15.93 -9.75 9.95
N ARG A 56 17.13 -9.44 9.48
CA ARG A 56 18.38 -10.06 9.96
C ARG A 56 18.65 -9.75 11.44
N ILE A 57 18.50 -8.50 11.86
CA ILE A 57 18.70 -8.11 13.28
C ILE A 57 17.68 -8.83 14.16
N ARG A 58 16.42 -8.94 13.73
CA ARG A 58 15.39 -9.67 14.46
C ARG A 58 15.76 -11.14 14.67
N THR A 59 16.27 -11.81 13.65
CA THR A 59 16.67 -13.22 13.74
C THR A 59 17.94 -13.40 14.58
N ARG A 60 18.90 -12.48 14.49
CA ARG A 60 20.22 -12.61 15.13
C ARG A 60 20.28 -12.12 16.57
N TYR A 61 19.52 -11.08 16.90
CA TYR A 61 19.51 -10.45 18.23
C TYR A 61 18.06 -10.19 18.67
N PRO A 62 17.39 -11.20 19.25
CA PRO A 62 15.97 -11.09 19.60
C PRO A 62 15.70 -9.97 20.62
N GLU A 63 16.66 -9.66 21.50
CA GLU A 63 16.56 -8.58 22.50
C GLU A 63 16.47 -7.19 21.87
N ILE A 64 17.17 -6.95 20.75
CA ILE A 64 17.11 -5.68 20.00
C ILE A 64 15.91 -5.71 19.04
N GLY A 65 15.62 -6.90 18.47
CA GLY A 65 14.54 -7.11 17.52
C GLY A 65 13.15 -6.76 18.06
N LYS A 66 12.91 -6.98 19.36
CA LYS A 66 11.66 -6.63 20.07
C LYS A 66 11.31 -5.13 20.01
N ARG A 67 12.31 -4.25 19.83
CA ARG A 67 12.11 -2.79 19.73
C ARG A 67 11.59 -2.33 18.36
N PHE A 68 11.62 -3.20 17.34
CA PHE A 68 11.13 -2.82 16.02
C PHE A 68 9.60 -2.96 15.94
N HIS A 69 8.89 -1.82 16.02
CA HIS A 69 7.43 -1.77 15.80
C HIS A 69 7.00 -2.23 14.40
N ARG A 70 7.91 -2.24 13.43
CA ARG A 70 7.63 -2.67 12.04
C ARG A 70 8.83 -3.35 11.41
N ILE A 71 8.64 -4.60 11.01
CA ILE A 71 9.62 -5.43 10.30
C ILE A 71 9.06 -5.77 8.93
N GLY A 72 9.69 -5.26 7.87
CA GLY A 72 9.24 -5.50 6.49
C GLY A 72 9.27 -4.24 5.63
N LEU A 73 8.69 -4.37 4.44
CA LEU A 73 8.56 -3.29 3.46
C LEU A 73 7.43 -2.33 3.86
N PRO A 74 7.51 -1.04 3.50
CA PRO A 74 6.42 -0.11 3.72
C PRO A 74 5.20 -0.54 2.89
N PRO A 75 3.96 -0.49 3.44
CA PRO A 75 2.79 -0.76 2.65
C PRO A 75 2.59 0.37 1.65
N LYS A 76 2.10 0.00 0.48
CA LYS A 76 1.77 0.93 -0.59
C LYS A 76 0.26 0.95 -0.74
N VAL A 77 -0.27 2.14 -0.98
CA VAL A 77 -1.69 2.32 -1.25
C VAL A 77 -1.97 1.74 -2.63
N PHE A 78 -2.92 0.82 -2.70
CA PHE A 78 -3.37 0.15 -3.90
C PHE A 78 -4.89 0.11 -3.93
N LEU A 79 -5.41 -0.12 -5.12
CA LEU A 79 -6.81 -0.41 -5.34
C LEU A 79 -7.02 -1.91 -5.21
N ARG A 80 -8.08 -2.27 -4.50
CA ARG A 80 -8.61 -3.62 -4.48
C ARG A 80 -9.97 -3.58 -5.15
N CYS A 81 -10.06 -4.20 -6.33
CA CYS A 81 -11.31 -4.50 -7.02
C CYS A 81 -11.85 -5.88 -6.59
#